data_AF-B2L2W6-F1
#
_entry.id   AF-B2L2W6-F1
#
_cell.length_a   1.000
_cell.length_b   1.000
_cell.length_c   1.000
_cell.angle_alpha   90.00
_cell.angle_beta   90.00
_cell.angle_gamma   90.00
#
_symmetry.space_group_name_H-M   'P 1'
#
loop_
_entity.id
_entity.type
_entity.pdbx_description
1 polymer ?
#
loop_
_entity_poly.entity_id
_entity_poly.type
_entity_poly.pdbx_seq_one_letter_code
_entity_poly.pdbx_strand_id
1 'polypeptide(L)'
;PYNDSIQAQKNDVCRPGRYYEQPDNGVLNYPKRACQFNRTQLGDCSGIGDPTHYGYSTGQPCVFIKMNRVINFYAGANQSMNVTCVGKRDEDAENLGSFVMFPANGNIDLMYFPYYGKKFHVNYTQPLVAVKFLNVTPNVEVNVECR
;
A
#
# COMPACT_ATOMS: atom_id res chain seq x y z
N PRO A 1 5.87 -11.21 4.49
CA PRO A 1 4.48 -11.62 4.16
C PRO A 1 4.15 -11.40 2.68
N TYR A 2 4.59 -10.28 2.09
CA TYR A 2 4.23 -9.86 0.73
C TYR A 2 4.78 -10.70 -0.43
N ASN A 3 5.65 -11.69 -0.18
CA ASN A 3 6.16 -12.55 -1.24
C ASN A 3 4.99 -13.24 -1.97
N ASP A 4 4.96 -13.11 -3.29
CA ASP A 4 3.86 -13.54 -4.16
C ASP A 4 3.51 -15.02 -3.97
N SER A 5 4.50 -15.90 -3.86
CA SER A 5 4.26 -17.34 -3.62
C SER A 5 3.60 -17.60 -2.26
N ILE A 6 4.01 -16.84 -1.23
CA ILE A 6 3.40 -16.93 0.11
C ILE A 6 1.97 -16.37 0.10
N GLN A 7 1.73 -15.28 -0.64
CA GLN A 7 0.40 -14.71 -0.80
C GLN A 7 -0.54 -15.68 -1.54
N ALA A 8 -0.08 -16.27 -2.65
CA ALA A 8 -0.84 -17.25 -3.42
C ALA A 8 -1.20 -18.50 -2.59
N GLN A 9 -0.31 -18.91 -1.68
CA GLN A 9 -0.57 -20.06 -0.81
C GLN A 9 -1.58 -19.76 0.31
N LYS A 10 -1.59 -18.53 0.85
CA LYS A 10 -2.28 -18.20 2.11
C LYS A 10 -3.54 -17.35 1.96
N ASN A 11 -3.65 -16.60 0.85
CA ASN A 11 -4.64 -15.54 0.64
C ASN A 11 -5.35 -15.72 -0.71
N ASP A 12 -6.52 -15.13 -0.83
CA ASP A 12 -7.41 -15.28 -1.97
C ASP A 12 -7.19 -14.17 -3.01
N VAL A 13 -7.44 -14.50 -4.28
CA VAL A 13 -7.53 -13.52 -5.36
C VAL A 13 -8.88 -12.83 -5.24
N CYS A 14 -8.90 -11.69 -4.55
CA CYS A 14 -10.11 -10.92 -4.34
C CYS A 14 -10.53 -10.12 -5.57
N ARG A 15 -11.82 -9.79 -5.64
CA ARG A 15 -12.38 -8.93 -6.68
C ARG A 15 -12.12 -7.45 -6.34
N PRO A 16 -11.40 -6.70 -7.19
CA PRO A 16 -11.15 -5.28 -6.98
C PRO A 16 -12.42 -4.41 -6.99
N GLY A 17 -12.32 -3.21 -6.43
CA GLY A 17 -13.36 -2.17 -6.47
C GLY A 17 -14.56 -2.39 -5.56
N ARG A 18 -14.52 -3.38 -4.66
CA ARG A 18 -15.57 -3.62 -3.66
C ARG A 18 -14.99 -4.16 -2.36
N TYR A 19 -15.69 -3.94 -1.26
CA TYR A 19 -15.31 -4.53 0.03
C TYR A 19 -15.33 -6.07 -0.02
N TYR A 20 -14.41 -6.69 0.71
CA TYR A 20 -14.34 -8.14 0.87
C TYR A 20 -15.09 -8.59 2.13
N GLU A 21 -16.39 -8.35 2.11
CA GLU A 21 -17.28 -8.67 3.21
C GLU A 21 -17.45 -10.17 3.40
N GLN A 22 -17.35 -10.61 4.65
CA GLN A 22 -17.44 -12.01 5.07
C GLN A 22 -18.41 -12.12 6.24
N PRO A 23 -19.74 -12.12 5.99
CA PRO A 23 -20.74 -12.22 7.04
C PRO A 23 -20.71 -13.59 7.73
N ASP A 24 -21.25 -13.65 8.94
CA ASP A 24 -21.47 -14.88 9.68
C ASP A 24 -22.90 -15.37 9.38
N ASN A 25 -23.05 -16.53 8.73
CA ASN A 25 -24.36 -17.06 8.31
C ASN A 25 -24.92 -18.04 9.35
N GLY A 26 -25.14 -17.56 10.58
CA GLY A 26 -25.57 -18.39 11.72
C GLY A 26 -24.49 -19.32 12.29
N VAL A 27 -23.34 -19.42 11.61
CA VAL A 27 -22.10 -20.06 12.09
C VAL A 27 -20.97 -19.04 12.00
N LEU A 28 -20.10 -19.03 13.02
CA LEU A 28 -18.95 -18.15 13.08
C LEU A 28 -18.01 -18.41 11.90
N ASN A 29 -17.80 -17.40 11.05
CA ASN A 29 -16.85 -17.49 9.96
C ASN A 29 -15.44 -17.21 10.50
N TYR A 30 -14.74 -18.29 10.87
CA TYR A 30 -13.40 -18.27 11.44
C TYR A 30 -12.52 -19.41 10.87
N PRO A 31 -11.33 -19.11 10.33
CA PRO A 31 -10.77 -17.78 10.09
C PRO A 31 -11.40 -17.12 8.85
N LYS A 32 -11.55 -15.80 8.90
CA LYS A 32 -11.88 -14.99 7.73
C LYS A 32 -10.69 -14.94 6.78
N ARG A 33 -10.96 -15.00 5.48
CA ARG A 33 -9.98 -15.02 4.39
C ARG A 33 -9.42 -13.63 4.12
N ALA A 34 -8.17 -13.54 3.67
CA ALA A 34 -7.53 -12.27 3.31
C ALA A 34 -7.23 -12.21 1.82
N CYS A 35 -7.19 -10.99 1.28
CA CYS A 35 -6.80 -10.73 -0.10
C CYS A 35 -5.29 -10.73 -0.26
N GLN A 36 -4.82 -11.18 -1.41
CA GLN A 36 -3.41 -11.11 -1.77
C GLN A 36 -2.96 -9.65 -1.93
N PHE A 37 -1.81 -9.32 -1.35
CA PHE A 37 -1.03 -8.13 -1.71
C PHE A 37 0.38 -8.58 -2.09
N ASN A 38 0.63 -8.62 -3.40
CA ASN A 38 1.87 -9.16 -3.95
C ASN A 38 2.96 -8.09 -3.96
N ARG A 39 4.19 -8.49 -3.62
CA ARG A 39 5.34 -7.57 -3.57
C ARG A 39 5.63 -6.97 -4.93
N THR A 40 5.34 -7.70 -6.01
CA THR A 40 5.45 -7.22 -7.40
C THR A 40 4.57 -6.00 -7.69
N GLN A 41 3.48 -5.78 -6.95
CA GLN A 41 2.64 -4.59 -7.10
C GLN A 41 3.36 -3.28 -6.72
N LEU A 42 4.47 -3.38 -5.98
CA LEU A 42 5.31 -2.23 -5.60
C LEU A 42 6.29 -1.82 -6.72
N GLY A 43 6.22 -2.45 -7.90
CA GLY A 43 7.01 -2.08 -9.08
C GLY A 43 8.50 -2.04 -8.81
N ASP A 44 9.15 -0.95 -9.20
CA ASP A 44 10.58 -0.71 -8.97
C ASP A 44 10.96 -0.72 -7.48
N CYS A 45 10.00 -0.38 -6.60
CA CYS A 45 10.20 -0.39 -5.15
C CYS A 45 9.97 -1.76 -4.52
N SER A 46 9.73 -2.81 -5.30
CA SER A 46 9.51 -4.18 -4.79
C SER A 46 10.73 -4.79 -4.12
N GLY A 47 11.92 -4.22 -4.31
CA GLY A 47 13.19 -4.80 -3.85
C GLY A 47 13.59 -6.06 -4.61
N ILE A 48 13.02 -6.31 -5.80
CA ILE A 48 13.43 -7.42 -6.68
C ILE A 48 14.69 -7.04 -7.46
N GLY A 49 14.73 -5.84 -8.05
CA GLY A 49 15.90 -5.33 -8.77
C GLY A 49 16.96 -4.71 -7.87
N ASP A 50 16.54 -4.10 -6.75
CA ASP A 50 17.43 -3.49 -5.76
C ASP A 50 16.98 -3.88 -4.33
N PRO A 51 17.37 -5.08 -3.86
CA PRO A 51 16.93 -5.61 -2.57
C PRO A 51 17.57 -4.93 -1.35
N THR A 52 18.69 -4.23 -1.55
CA THR A 52 19.50 -3.67 -0.46
C THR A 52 19.29 -2.18 -0.27
N HIS A 53 19.13 -1.41 -1.35
CA HIS A 53 19.12 0.04 -1.27
C HIS A 53 17.77 0.67 -1.57
N TYR A 54 16.84 -0.01 -2.26
CA TYR A 54 15.53 0.54 -2.61
C TYR A 54 15.62 1.95 -3.23
N GLY A 55 16.60 2.17 -4.10
CA GLY A 55 16.87 3.44 -4.79
C GLY A 55 17.59 4.52 -3.97
N TYR A 56 17.90 4.28 -2.69
CA TYR A 56 18.62 5.26 -1.87
C TYR A 56 20.06 5.51 -2.36
N SER A 57 20.74 4.49 -2.89
CA SER A 57 22.11 4.60 -3.40
C SER A 57 22.23 5.46 -4.66
N THR A 58 21.15 5.62 -5.42
CA THR A 58 21.11 6.38 -6.68
C THR A 58 20.40 7.73 -6.53
N GLY A 59 20.05 8.14 -5.30
CA GLY A 59 19.32 9.38 -5.05
C GLY A 59 17.84 9.33 -5.50
N GLN A 60 17.28 8.14 -5.73
CA GLN A 60 15.89 7.94 -6.12
C GLN A 60 15.16 7.03 -5.12
N PRO A 61 15.02 7.45 -3.85
CA PRO A 61 14.56 6.58 -2.77
C PRO A 61 13.09 6.16 -2.95
N CYS A 62 12.80 4.95 -2.50
CA CYS A 62 11.45 4.43 -2.32
C CYS A 62 10.99 4.58 -0.85
N VAL A 63 9.87 5.27 -0.64
CA VAL A 63 9.24 5.41 0.68
C VAL A 63 7.89 4.68 0.69
N PHE A 64 7.65 3.87 1.72
CA PHE A 64 6.41 3.08 1.82
C PHE A 64 5.40 3.73 2.78
N ILE A 65 4.22 3.97 2.25
CA ILE A 65 3.05 4.46 2.96
C ILE A 65 2.18 3.27 3.32
N LYS A 66 1.78 3.25 4.59
CA LYS A 66 1.09 2.13 5.20
C LYS A 66 -0.03 2.65 6.09
N MET A 67 -1.28 2.39 5.72
CA MET A 67 -2.44 2.79 6.54
C MET A 67 -2.53 2.00 7.85
N ASN A 68 -3.06 2.60 8.91
CA ASN A 68 -3.36 1.84 10.12
C ASN A 68 -4.55 0.91 9.91
N ARG A 69 -4.42 -0.36 10.34
CA ARG A 69 -5.51 -1.34 10.30
C ARG A 69 -6.45 -1.16 11.49
N VAL A 70 -7.73 -0.89 11.20
CA VAL A 70 -8.80 -0.71 12.17
C VAL A 70 -9.88 -1.75 11.93
N ILE A 71 -10.36 -2.40 12.99
CA ILE A 71 -11.36 -3.47 12.88
C ILE A 71 -12.68 -2.88 12.39
N ASN A 72 -13.32 -3.53 11.41
CA ASN A 72 -14.60 -3.12 10.82
C ASN A 72 -14.60 -1.69 10.23
N PHE A 73 -13.44 -1.19 9.80
CA PHE A 73 -13.34 0.08 9.09
C PHE A 73 -13.59 -0.09 7.59
N TYR A 74 -14.50 0.73 7.06
CA TYR A 74 -14.86 0.79 5.65
C TYR A 74 -14.32 2.09 5.05
N ALA A 75 -13.31 1.94 4.20
CA ALA A 75 -12.53 3.03 3.69
C ALA A 75 -13.10 3.54 2.35
N GLY A 76 -13.01 4.85 2.08
CA GLY A 76 -13.30 5.41 0.75
C GLY A 76 -14.79 5.53 0.38
N ALA A 77 -15.75 5.29 1.29
CA ALA A 77 -17.18 5.48 1.03
C ALA A 77 -17.68 4.82 -0.28
N ASN A 78 -17.25 3.58 -0.55
CA ASN A 78 -17.49 2.82 -1.79
C ASN A 78 -16.73 3.34 -3.03
N GLN A 79 -15.71 4.17 -2.84
CA GLN A 79 -14.80 4.64 -3.88
C GLN A 79 -13.37 4.29 -3.52
N SER A 80 -12.56 3.95 -4.52
CA SER A 80 -11.17 3.60 -4.30
C SER A 80 -10.39 4.76 -3.67
N MET A 81 -9.53 4.44 -2.71
CA MET A 81 -8.72 5.43 -2.02
C MET A 81 -7.39 5.59 -2.74
N ASN A 82 -6.96 6.84 -2.91
CA ASN A 82 -5.67 7.16 -3.52
C ASN A 82 -4.87 8.00 -2.55
N VAL A 83 -3.64 7.58 -2.32
CA VAL A 83 -2.65 8.38 -1.60
C VAL A 83 -2.13 9.46 -2.55
N THR A 84 -2.04 10.69 -2.05
CA THR A 84 -1.45 11.82 -2.77
C THR A 84 -0.29 12.38 -1.96
N CYS A 85 0.81 12.71 -2.63
CA CYS A 85 1.97 13.33 -1.99
C CYS A 85 2.27 14.69 -2.64
N VAL A 86 2.60 15.68 -1.82
CA VAL A 86 2.92 17.04 -2.26
C VAL A 86 4.06 17.61 -1.40
N GLY A 87 4.77 18.62 -1.93
CA GLY A 87 5.63 19.46 -1.10
C GLY A 87 4.80 20.24 -0.10
N LYS A 88 5.26 20.35 1.14
CA LYS A 88 4.53 21.02 2.23
C LYS A 88 4.45 22.54 2.03
N ARG A 89 5.42 23.11 1.34
CA ARG A 89 5.50 24.53 0.94
C ARG A 89 5.81 24.63 -0.56
N ASP A 90 5.66 25.81 -1.14
CA ASP A 90 5.92 26.03 -2.57
C ASP A 90 7.38 25.68 -2.93
N GLU A 91 8.35 26.10 -2.11
CA GLU A 91 9.77 25.74 -2.28
C GLU A 91 9.99 24.22 -2.17
N ASP A 92 9.28 23.53 -1.27
CA ASP A 92 9.37 22.08 -1.15
C ASP A 92 8.81 21.40 -2.41
N ALA A 93 7.74 21.93 -3.00
CA ALA A 93 7.11 21.35 -4.19
C ALA A 93 8.03 21.46 -5.42
N GLU A 94 8.73 22.58 -5.57
CA GLU A 94 9.75 22.74 -6.61
C GLU A 94 10.95 21.79 -6.39
N ASN A 95 11.43 21.69 -5.15
CA ASN A 95 12.59 20.85 -4.82
C ASN A 95 12.29 19.34 -4.79
N LEU A 96 11.03 18.93 -4.58
CA LEU A 96 10.58 17.54 -4.60
C LEU A 96 10.66 16.93 -6.01
N GLY A 97 10.40 17.75 -7.02
CA GLY A 97 10.35 17.34 -8.42
C GLY A 97 9.34 16.22 -8.68
N SER A 98 9.66 15.36 -9.64
CA SER A 98 8.76 14.26 -10.05
C SER A 98 8.95 13.01 -9.20
N PHE A 99 7.84 12.30 -8.97
CA PHE A 99 7.80 11.00 -8.31
C PHE A 99 6.77 10.10 -8.99
N VAL A 100 6.88 8.79 -8.78
CA VAL A 100 5.90 7.80 -9.25
C VAL A 100 5.43 6.93 -8.07
N MET A 101 4.20 6.42 -8.14
CA MET A 101 3.62 5.60 -7.09
C MET A 101 3.27 4.19 -7.56
N PHE A 102 3.40 3.23 -6.63
CA PHE A 102 3.07 1.82 -6.84
C PHE A 102 2.23 1.28 -5.67
N PRO A 103 1.04 0.69 -5.88
CA PRO A 103 0.32 0.58 -7.14
C PRO A 103 0.05 1.96 -7.79
N ALA A 104 -0.24 1.95 -9.10
CA ALA A 104 -0.41 3.18 -9.87
C ALA A 104 -1.41 4.14 -9.19
N ASN A 105 -1.12 5.45 -9.26
CA ASN A 105 -1.89 6.52 -8.60
C ASN A 105 -1.98 6.42 -7.07
N GLY A 106 -1.11 5.64 -6.43
CA GLY A 106 -1.15 5.46 -4.97
C GLY A 106 -2.41 4.75 -4.50
N ASN A 107 -2.98 3.90 -5.35
CA ASN A 107 -4.27 3.28 -5.10
C ASN A 107 -4.22 2.21 -4.00
N ILE A 108 -5.20 2.26 -3.09
CA ILE A 108 -5.52 1.23 -2.13
C ILE A 108 -6.94 0.76 -2.42
N ASP A 109 -7.05 -0.45 -2.97
CA ASP A 109 -8.33 -1.01 -3.39
C ASP A 109 -9.25 -1.37 -2.20
N LEU A 110 -10.55 -1.23 -2.41
CA LEU A 110 -11.58 -1.54 -1.42
C LEU A 110 -11.57 -3.01 -0.97
N MET A 111 -11.06 -3.93 -1.78
CA MET A 111 -11.01 -5.35 -1.46
C MET A 111 -10.18 -5.65 -0.20
N TYR A 112 -9.28 -4.76 0.20
CA TYR A 112 -8.52 -4.91 1.44
C TYR A 112 -9.33 -4.58 2.70
N PHE A 113 -10.56 -4.08 2.55
CA PHE A 113 -11.45 -3.69 3.65
C PHE A 113 -12.74 -4.53 3.66
N PRO A 114 -13.36 -4.71 4.84
CA PRO A 114 -12.88 -4.31 6.16
C PRO A 114 -11.84 -5.30 6.73
N TYR A 115 -11.01 -4.82 7.66
CA TYR A 115 -10.14 -5.69 8.46
C TYR A 115 -10.91 -6.30 9.63
N TYR A 116 -10.79 -7.62 9.84
CA TYR A 116 -11.56 -8.32 10.87
C TYR A 116 -10.78 -8.60 12.17
N GLY A 117 -9.59 -8.02 12.32
CA GLY A 117 -8.76 -8.22 13.52
C GLY A 117 -7.86 -9.45 13.41
N LYS A 118 -6.74 -9.42 14.13
CA LYS A 118 -5.65 -10.40 13.99
C LYS A 118 -6.10 -11.84 14.30
N LYS A 119 -7.07 -11.99 15.20
CA LYS A 119 -7.63 -13.29 15.59
C LYS A 119 -8.40 -13.92 14.43
N PHE A 120 -9.33 -13.18 13.82
CA PHE A 120 -10.18 -13.70 12.75
C PHE A 120 -9.51 -13.66 11.38
N HIS A 121 -8.63 -12.70 11.14
CA HIS A 121 -8.03 -12.41 9.83
C HIS A 121 -6.54 -12.75 9.81
N VAL A 122 -6.22 -14.01 10.10
CA VAL A 122 -4.87 -14.46 10.49
C VAL A 122 -3.79 -14.14 9.45
N ASN A 123 -4.11 -14.31 8.16
CA ASN A 123 -3.19 -14.08 7.05
C ASN A 123 -3.31 -12.68 6.42
N TYR A 124 -4.05 -11.77 7.05
CA TYR A 124 -4.25 -10.42 6.54
C TYR A 124 -2.92 -9.74 6.25
N THR A 125 -2.76 -9.37 4.98
CA THR A 125 -1.60 -8.66 4.48
C THR A 125 -2.04 -7.26 4.11
N GLN A 126 -1.48 -6.29 4.82
CA GLN A 126 -1.95 -4.91 4.73
C GLN A 126 -1.45 -4.28 3.43
N PRO A 127 -2.30 -3.60 2.66
CA PRO A 127 -1.85 -2.96 1.43
C PRO A 127 -0.84 -1.84 1.73
N LEU A 128 0.10 -1.66 0.80
CA LEU A 128 1.14 -0.65 0.84
C LEU A 128 1.10 0.20 -0.42
N VAL A 129 1.51 1.46 -0.31
CA VAL A 129 1.83 2.30 -1.44
C VAL A 129 3.31 2.66 -1.35
N ALA A 130 4.08 2.44 -2.41
CA ALA A 130 5.43 2.93 -2.53
C ALA A 130 5.43 4.23 -3.33
N VAL A 131 6.18 5.22 -2.86
CA VAL A 131 6.46 6.47 -3.56
C VAL A 131 7.94 6.47 -3.93
N LYS A 132 8.23 6.43 -5.22
CA LYS A 132 9.60 6.51 -5.76
C LYS A 132 9.87 7.92 -6.22
N PHE A 133 10.76 8.60 -5.53
CA PHE A 133 11.20 9.93 -5.92
C PHE A 133 12.20 9.83 -7.06
N LEU A 134 11.98 10.58 -8.15
CA LEU A 134 12.80 10.48 -9.37
C LEU A 134 13.77 11.66 -9.50
N ASN A 135 13.37 12.84 -9.06
CA ASN A 135 14.12 14.09 -9.27
C ASN A 135 14.04 15.02 -8.05
N VAL A 136 14.42 14.53 -6.87
CA VAL A 136 14.52 15.35 -5.65
C VAL A 136 15.84 16.10 -5.67
N THR A 137 15.79 17.39 -5.34
CA THR A 137 16.96 18.27 -5.33
C THR A 137 17.93 17.87 -4.21
N PRO A 138 19.20 17.56 -4.52
CA PRO A 138 20.18 17.16 -3.52
C PRO A 138 20.62 18.36 -2.66
N ASN A 139 21.09 18.06 -1.44
CA ASN A 139 21.62 19.03 -0.47
C ASN A 139 20.62 20.12 0.00
N VAL A 140 19.32 19.87 -0.14
CA VAL A 140 18.24 20.72 0.36
C VAL A 140 17.30 19.87 1.21
N GLU A 141 16.77 20.44 2.30
CA GLU A 141 15.72 19.81 3.09
C GLU A 141 14.37 19.99 2.36
N VAL A 142 13.70 18.88 2.07
CA VAL A 142 12.40 18.87 1.37
C VAL A 142 11.36 18.21 2.26
N ASN A 143 10.34 18.95 2.64
CA ASN A 143 9.22 18.45 3.44
C ASN A 143 8.10 17.93 2.53
N VAL A 144 7.77 16.65 2.66
CA VAL A 144 6.73 15.99 1.87
C VAL A 144 5.55 15.64 2.76
N GLU A 145 4.35 16.02 2.32
CA GLU A 145 3.08 15.64 2.94
C GLU A 145 2.38 14.61 2.06
N CYS A 146 2.07 13.43 2.61
CA CYS A 146 1.28 12.42 1.94
C CYS A 146 -0.03 12.15 2.70
N ARG A 147 -1.15 12.20 1.98
CA ARG A 147 -2.52 12.08 2.51
C ARG A 147 -3.34 11.07 1.73
#